data_AF-A0A143ZBT2-F1
#
_entry.id   AF-A0A143ZBT2-F1
#
_cell.length_a   1.000
_cell.length_b   1.000
_cell.length_c   1.000
_cell.angle_alpha   90.00
_cell.angle_beta   90.00
_cell.angle_gamma   90.00
#
_symmetry.space_group_name_H-M   'P 1'
#
loop_
_entity.id
_entity.type
_entity.pdbx_description
1 polymer ?
#
loop_
_entity_poly.entity_id
_entity_poly.type
_entity_poly.pdbx_seq_one_letter_code
_entity_poly.pdbx_strand_id
1 'polypeptide(L)'
;MTNTYAYNCYLEFEKLKQTVSFDKTFMFDNEIQIKRIFKRIYVINLLKNRPELKNILDEKFDMTFTLLLESSYSLFSGQCRSSLLLLRSSLESGLQFVTRKEREWILETVDQNIEFDEIDYRFVETKKKLIKDISPYVAESDYPEYYLTIDRCVSYYKKLCEIVHSTGSAIPINISYFYANLNENTLINKEKFFDLYSFSLDTLFTLLYFLLRLRLKEWDTYELKDILNVLYRDDKTEKYLNFVKI
;
A
#
# COMPACT_ATOMS: atom_id res chain seq x y z
N MET A 1 -18.49 12.35 21.76
CA MET A 1 -18.67 11.36 20.68
C MET A 1 -17.38 10.57 20.60
N THR A 2 -17.41 9.30 21.00
CA THR A 2 -16.25 8.42 21.09
C THR A 2 -15.79 8.07 19.68
N ASN A 3 -14.52 8.32 19.38
CA ASN A 3 -13.81 8.06 18.12
C ASN A 3 -14.20 6.69 17.49
N THR A 4 -15.13 6.66 16.54
CA THR A 4 -15.79 5.43 16.07
C THR A 4 -14.86 4.55 15.22
N TYR A 5 -14.10 5.13 14.29
CA TYR A 5 -13.23 4.35 13.40
C TYR A 5 -12.02 3.74 14.10
N ALA A 6 -11.38 4.47 15.01
CA ALA A 6 -10.24 3.95 15.76
C ALA A 6 -10.66 2.80 16.68
N TYR A 7 -11.83 2.92 17.33
CA TYR A 7 -12.39 1.86 18.15
C TYR A 7 -12.81 0.64 17.32
N ASN A 8 -13.47 0.85 16.18
CA ASN A 8 -13.83 -0.24 15.27
C ASN A 8 -12.58 -0.96 14.72
N CYS A 9 -11.54 -0.22 14.34
CA CYS A 9 -10.25 -0.80 13.94
C CYS A 9 -9.65 -1.67 15.06
N TYR A 10 -9.76 -1.25 16.32
CA TYR A 10 -9.32 -2.05 17.45
C TYR A 10 -10.14 -3.35 17.58
N LEU A 11 -11.47 -3.27 17.51
CA LEU A 11 -12.34 -4.44 17.59
C LEU A 11 -12.06 -5.44 16.46
N GLU A 12 -11.89 -4.97 15.22
CA GLU A 12 -11.55 -5.84 14.09
C GLU A 12 -10.19 -6.50 14.25
N PHE A 13 -9.20 -5.81 14.84
CA PHE A 13 -7.91 -6.40 15.15
C PHE A 13 -8.01 -7.49 16.22
N GLU A 14 -8.79 -7.28 17.28
CA GLU A 14 -9.00 -8.31 18.32
C GLU A 14 -9.77 -9.51 17.78
N LYS A 15 -10.78 -9.30 16.91
CA LYS A 15 -11.45 -10.39 16.19
C LYS A 15 -10.45 -11.18 15.36
N LEU A 16 -9.62 -10.51 14.57
CA LEU A 16 -8.60 -11.14 13.74
C LEU A 16 -7.68 -12.06 14.57
N LYS A 17 -7.23 -11.61 15.75
CA LYS A 17 -6.43 -12.41 16.70
C LYS A 17 -7.13 -13.67 17.20
N GLN A 18 -8.47 -13.67 17.26
CA GLN A 18 -9.27 -14.79 17.76
C GLN A 18 -9.66 -15.77 16.64
N THR A 19 -10.02 -15.26 15.46
CA THR A 19 -10.64 -16.05 14.40
C THR A 19 -9.63 -16.82 13.55
N VAL A 20 -8.40 -16.31 13.43
CA VAL A 20 -7.42 -16.88 12.50
C VAL A 20 -6.35 -17.66 13.27
N SER A 21 -6.01 -18.84 12.75
CA SER A 21 -4.96 -19.72 13.29
C SER A 21 -3.56 -19.17 12.97
N PHE A 22 -3.17 -18.09 13.65
CA PHE A 22 -1.83 -17.52 13.54
C PHE A 22 -0.82 -18.18 14.48
N ASP A 23 0.47 -17.97 14.19
CA ASP A 23 1.53 -18.09 15.19
C ASP A 23 1.31 -17.02 16.27
N LYS A 24 0.71 -17.44 17.38
CA LYS A 24 0.36 -16.54 18.50
C LYS A 24 1.60 -15.96 19.16
N THR A 25 2.72 -16.69 19.18
CA THR A 25 3.99 -16.22 19.75
C THR A 25 4.54 -15.09 18.90
N PHE A 26 4.61 -15.29 17.58
CA PHE A 26 5.04 -14.24 16.65
C PHE A 26 4.14 -13.01 16.75
N MET A 27 2.82 -13.19 16.77
CA MET A 27 1.86 -12.09 16.90
C MET A 27 2.08 -11.29 18.19
N PHE A 28 2.29 -11.96 19.32
CA PHE A 28 2.51 -11.32 20.62
C PHE A 28 3.82 -10.53 20.64
N ASP A 29 4.92 -11.13 20.18
CA ASP A 29 6.26 -10.51 20.13
C ASP A 29 6.38 -9.32 19.17
N ASN A 30 5.35 -9.11 18.34
CA ASN A 30 5.32 -8.12 17.26
C ASN A 30 4.06 -7.25 17.27
N GLU A 31 3.23 -7.33 18.30
CA GLU A 31 1.87 -6.80 18.29
C GLU A 31 1.81 -5.32 17.90
N ILE A 32 2.75 -4.51 18.41
CA ILE A 32 2.80 -3.07 18.13
C ILE A 32 2.93 -2.81 16.61
N GLN A 33 3.83 -3.52 15.93
CA GLN A 33 4.10 -3.29 14.51
C GLN A 33 3.03 -3.89 13.62
N ILE A 34 2.55 -5.08 14.00
CA ILE A 34 1.43 -5.75 13.36
C ILE A 34 0.16 -4.89 13.43
N LYS A 35 -0.13 -4.28 14.58
CA LYS A 35 -1.27 -3.37 14.76
C LYS A 35 -1.13 -2.11 13.91
N ARG A 36 0.08 -1.56 13.75
CA ARG A 36 0.35 -0.42 12.85
C ARG A 36 0.12 -0.75 11.38
N ILE A 37 0.48 -1.96 10.96
CA ILE A 37 0.22 -2.46 9.61
C ILE A 37 -1.28 -2.70 9.42
N PHE A 38 -1.93 -3.36 10.36
CA PHE A 38 -3.37 -3.64 10.33
C PHE A 38 -4.20 -2.36 10.19
N LYS A 39 -3.87 -1.31 10.93
CA LYS A 39 -4.52 0.00 10.82
C LYS A 39 -4.57 0.53 9.39
N ARG A 40 -3.47 0.41 8.64
CA ARG A 40 -3.39 0.83 7.22
C ARG A 40 -4.26 -0.03 6.33
N ILE A 41 -4.20 -1.36 6.49
CA ILE A 41 -5.06 -2.30 5.75
C ILE A 41 -6.54 -1.99 6.03
N TYR A 42 -6.89 -1.74 7.29
CA TYR A 42 -8.24 -1.37 7.72
C TYR A 42 -8.72 -0.09 7.03
N VAL A 43 -7.91 0.98 6.98
CA VAL A 43 -8.31 2.22 6.32
C VAL A 43 -8.42 2.05 4.81
N ILE A 44 -7.52 1.31 4.16
CA ILE A 44 -7.64 0.99 2.73
C ILE A 44 -8.94 0.23 2.46
N ASN A 45 -9.26 -0.76 3.30
CA ASN A 45 -10.52 -1.51 3.21
C ASN A 45 -11.74 -0.60 3.41
N LEU A 46 -11.67 0.33 4.36
CA LEU A 46 -12.73 1.29 4.63
C LEU A 46 -12.99 2.16 3.41
N LEU A 47 -11.95 2.73 2.79
CA LEU A 47 -12.07 3.55 1.57
C LEU A 47 -12.59 2.72 0.39
N LYS A 48 -12.07 1.51 0.18
CA LYS A 48 -12.49 0.59 -0.89
C LYS A 48 -13.99 0.30 -0.86
N ASN A 49 -14.57 0.13 0.33
CA ASN A 49 -15.97 -0.27 0.48
C ASN A 49 -16.96 0.89 0.49
N ARG A 50 -16.49 2.14 0.34
CA ARG A 50 -17.36 3.32 0.30
C ARG A 50 -18.09 3.41 -1.05
N PRO A 51 -19.44 3.47 -1.06
CA PRO A 51 -20.23 3.49 -2.29
C PRO A 51 -19.75 4.51 -3.32
N GLU A 52 -19.43 5.71 -2.88
CA GLU A 52 -18.99 6.86 -3.66
C GLU A 52 -17.58 6.71 -4.25
N LEU A 53 -16.78 5.77 -3.75
CA LEU A 53 -15.42 5.49 -4.23
C LEU A 53 -15.35 4.27 -5.16
N LYS A 54 -16.43 3.49 -5.31
CA LYS A 54 -16.46 2.24 -6.09
C LYS A 54 -16.07 2.39 -7.56
N ASN A 55 -16.39 3.54 -8.18
CA ASN A 55 -16.02 3.78 -9.59
C ASN A 55 -14.51 4.02 -9.75
N ILE A 56 -13.84 4.48 -8.70
CA ILE A 56 -12.39 4.68 -8.69
C ILE A 56 -11.71 3.40 -8.24
N LEU A 57 -12.04 2.89 -7.05
CA LEU A 57 -11.54 1.62 -6.50
C LEU A 57 -12.39 0.45 -6.99
N ASP A 58 -12.33 0.23 -8.30
CA ASP A 58 -13.12 -0.77 -9.03
C ASP A 58 -12.59 -2.21 -8.89
N GLU A 59 -13.20 -3.15 -9.60
CA GLU A 59 -12.82 -4.57 -9.60
C GLU A 59 -11.34 -4.81 -9.96
N LYS A 60 -10.74 -3.90 -10.73
CA LYS A 60 -9.33 -4.03 -11.09
C LYS A 60 -8.41 -3.64 -9.92
N PHE A 61 -8.91 -2.90 -8.92
CA PHE A 61 -8.22 -2.70 -7.63
C PHE A 61 -8.30 -3.93 -6.72
N ASP A 62 -9.30 -4.81 -6.91
CA ASP A 62 -9.49 -5.99 -6.05
C ASP A 62 -8.27 -6.91 -6.05
N MET A 63 -7.57 -7.01 -7.18
CA MET A 63 -6.31 -7.75 -7.27
C MET A 63 -5.23 -7.15 -6.35
N THR A 64 -5.02 -5.83 -6.43
CA THR A 64 -4.06 -5.12 -5.56
C THR A 64 -4.40 -5.31 -4.09
N PHE A 65 -5.68 -5.18 -3.75
CA PHE A 65 -6.14 -5.30 -2.37
C PHE A 65 -6.07 -6.73 -1.85
N THR A 66 -6.39 -7.73 -2.68
CA THR A 66 -6.23 -9.16 -2.33
C THR A 66 -4.77 -9.49 -2.02
N LEU A 67 -3.83 -9.02 -2.84
CA LEU A 67 -2.39 -9.18 -2.59
C LEU A 67 -1.94 -8.52 -1.27
N LEU A 68 -2.53 -7.37 -0.89
CA LEU A 68 -2.29 -6.77 0.42
C LEU A 68 -2.82 -7.63 1.57
N LEU A 69 -4.03 -8.16 1.43
CA LEU A 69 -4.63 -9.03 2.44
C LEU A 69 -3.80 -10.29 2.62
N GLU A 70 -3.42 -10.96 1.53
CA GLU A 70 -2.56 -12.14 1.56
C GLU A 70 -1.18 -11.82 2.16
N SER A 71 -0.58 -10.69 1.78
CA SER A 71 0.67 -10.22 2.38
C SER A 71 0.54 -10.05 3.90
N SER A 72 -0.53 -9.41 4.36
CA SER A 72 -0.77 -9.19 5.79
C SER A 72 -1.04 -10.50 6.53
N TYR A 73 -1.77 -11.43 5.91
CA TYR A 73 -2.03 -12.75 6.44
C TYR A 73 -0.73 -13.56 6.60
N SER A 74 0.13 -13.57 5.57
CA SER A 74 1.46 -14.20 5.65
C SER A 74 2.29 -13.60 6.78
N LEU A 75 2.28 -12.27 6.94
CA LEU A 75 2.97 -11.61 8.05
C LEU A 75 2.44 -12.08 9.41
N PHE A 76 1.12 -12.07 9.61
CA PHE A 76 0.50 -12.46 10.88
C PHE A 76 0.73 -13.94 11.20
N SER A 77 0.97 -14.76 10.18
CA SER A 77 1.36 -16.17 10.30
C SER A 77 2.86 -16.39 10.51
N GLY A 78 3.66 -15.33 10.70
CA GLY A 78 5.11 -15.40 10.89
C GLY A 78 5.91 -15.64 9.59
N GLN A 79 5.25 -15.68 8.43
CA GLN A 79 5.88 -15.91 7.13
C GLN A 79 6.41 -14.61 6.52
N CYS A 80 7.41 -14.01 7.19
CA CYS A 80 7.97 -12.71 6.85
C CYS A 80 8.40 -12.57 5.38
N ARG A 81 9.18 -13.51 4.83
CA ARG A 81 9.66 -13.40 3.44
C ARG A 81 8.52 -13.46 2.41
N SER A 82 7.59 -14.39 2.60
CA SER A 82 6.39 -14.51 1.75
C SER A 82 5.56 -13.23 1.81
N SER A 83 5.42 -12.63 3.00
CA SER A 83 4.71 -11.36 3.17
C SER A 83 5.33 -10.23 2.35
N LEU A 84 6.66 -10.11 2.29
CA LEU A 84 7.33 -9.08 1.48
C LEU A 84 7.25 -9.35 -0.02
N LEU A 85 7.29 -10.62 -0.43
CA LEU A 85 7.08 -11.00 -1.84
C LEU A 85 5.69 -10.55 -2.32
N LEU A 86 4.65 -10.84 -1.53
CA LEU A 86 3.28 -10.42 -1.83
C LEU A 86 3.11 -8.90 -1.76
N LEU A 87 3.76 -8.23 -0.81
CA LEU A 87 3.74 -6.77 -0.71
C LEU A 87 4.38 -6.12 -1.94
N ARG A 88 5.47 -6.70 -2.46
CA ARG A 88 6.10 -6.27 -3.72
C ARG A 88 5.10 -6.36 -4.88
N SER A 89 4.46 -7.51 -5.04
CA SER A 89 3.46 -7.69 -6.11
C SER A 89 2.26 -6.77 -5.95
N SER A 90 1.87 -6.45 -4.71
CA SER A 90 0.85 -5.44 -4.45
C SER A 90 1.30 -4.04 -4.87
N LEU A 91 2.56 -3.64 -4.62
CA LEU A 91 3.08 -2.37 -5.13
C LEU A 91 3.08 -2.30 -6.66
N GLU A 92 3.50 -3.37 -7.34
CA GLU A 92 3.47 -3.48 -8.81
C GLU A 92 2.05 -3.27 -9.34
N SER A 93 1.12 -4.07 -8.83
CA SER A 93 -0.30 -3.99 -9.21
C SER A 93 -0.90 -2.62 -8.88
N GLY A 94 -0.58 -2.06 -7.71
CA GLY A 94 -1.07 -0.78 -7.26
C GLY A 94 -0.59 0.39 -8.12
N LEU A 95 0.70 0.39 -8.52
CA LEU A 95 1.22 1.43 -9.39
C LEU A 95 0.57 1.38 -10.77
N GLN A 96 0.43 0.18 -11.36
CA GLN A 96 -0.26 -0.01 -12.64
C GLN A 96 -1.72 0.44 -12.57
N PHE A 97 -2.41 0.11 -11.47
CA PHE A 97 -3.78 0.54 -11.21
C PHE A 97 -3.90 2.07 -11.16
N VAL A 98 -3.02 2.73 -10.40
CA VAL A 98 -2.99 4.19 -10.29
C VAL A 98 -2.71 4.84 -11.65
N THR A 99 -1.74 4.33 -12.41
CA THR A 99 -1.46 4.81 -13.78
C THR A 99 -2.69 4.71 -14.67
N ARG A 100 -3.40 3.58 -14.64
CA ARG A 100 -4.61 3.40 -15.43
C ARG A 100 -5.71 4.39 -15.02
N LYS A 101 -5.93 4.58 -13.72
CA LYS A 101 -7.00 5.45 -13.21
C LYS A 101 -6.73 6.94 -13.46
N GLU A 102 -5.49 7.38 -13.37
CA GLU A 102 -5.13 8.75 -13.76
C GLU A 102 -5.36 8.98 -15.26
N ARG A 103 -5.02 8.00 -16.12
CA ARG A 103 -5.34 8.06 -17.56
C ARG A 103 -6.83 8.08 -17.85
N GLU A 104 -7.61 7.23 -17.17
CA GLU A 104 -9.08 7.24 -17.25
C GLU A 104 -9.63 8.63 -16.89
N TRP A 105 -9.15 9.23 -15.79
CA TRP A 105 -9.54 10.59 -15.40
C TRP A 105 -9.18 11.65 -16.46
N ILE A 106 -7.97 11.61 -17.03
CA ILE A 106 -7.53 12.55 -18.07
C ILE A 106 -8.45 12.43 -19.30
N LEU A 107 -8.71 11.21 -19.77
CA LEU A 107 -9.58 10.96 -20.93
C LEU A 107 -11.01 11.42 -20.68
N GLU A 108 -11.55 11.19 -19.49
CA GLU A 108 -12.94 11.52 -19.18
C GLU A 108 -13.16 13.02 -18.96
N THR A 109 -12.16 13.75 -18.45
CA THR A 109 -12.38 15.11 -17.91
C THR A 109 -11.48 16.20 -18.46
N VAL A 110 -10.35 15.86 -19.09
CA VAL A 110 -9.34 16.85 -19.51
C VAL A 110 -9.10 16.84 -21.00
N ASP A 111 -8.73 15.69 -21.58
CA ASP A 111 -8.43 15.54 -23.00
C ASP A 111 -8.85 14.15 -23.50
N GLN A 112 -9.93 14.10 -24.28
CA GLN A 112 -10.48 12.86 -24.84
C GLN A 112 -9.67 12.31 -26.02
N ASN A 113 -8.78 13.11 -26.61
CA ASN A 113 -8.06 12.75 -27.84
C ASN A 113 -6.61 12.34 -27.59
N ILE A 114 -6.15 12.39 -26.33
CA ILE A 114 -4.79 11.94 -26.01
C ILE A 114 -4.67 10.42 -26.17
N GLU A 115 -3.59 10.00 -26.82
CA GLU A 115 -3.22 8.60 -26.91
C GLU A 115 -2.10 8.30 -25.92
N PHE A 116 -2.29 7.27 -25.10
CA PHE A 116 -1.28 6.82 -24.16
C PHE A 116 -0.59 5.55 -24.66
N ASP A 117 0.74 5.52 -24.51
CA ASP A 117 1.52 4.29 -24.70
C ASP A 117 1.01 3.18 -23.75
N GLU A 118 1.00 1.92 -24.20
CA GLU A 118 0.61 0.78 -23.34
C GLU A 118 1.40 0.74 -22.03
N ILE A 119 0.80 0.26 -20.94
CA ILE A 119 1.53 0.14 -19.65
C ILE A 119 2.59 -0.97 -19.76
N ASP A 120 3.81 -0.69 -19.30
CA ASP A 120 4.91 -1.66 -19.30
C ASP A 120 4.80 -2.61 -18.10
N TYR A 121 5.18 -3.89 -18.25
CA TYR A 121 5.22 -4.81 -17.11
C TYR A 121 6.35 -4.46 -16.12
N ARG A 122 7.38 -3.73 -16.56
CA ARG A 122 8.51 -3.31 -15.73
C ARG A 122 8.10 -2.12 -14.86
N PHE A 123 8.28 -2.28 -13.56
CA PHE A 123 7.91 -1.27 -12.56
C PHE A 123 8.48 0.13 -12.83
N VAL A 124 9.76 0.21 -13.18
CA VAL A 124 10.44 1.50 -13.45
C VAL A 124 9.88 2.20 -14.69
N GLU A 125 9.51 1.43 -15.72
CA GLU A 125 8.93 1.99 -16.94
C GLU A 125 7.47 2.41 -16.72
N THR A 126 6.70 1.67 -15.91
CA THR A 126 5.37 2.11 -15.45
C THR A 126 5.46 3.45 -14.72
N LYS A 127 6.43 3.61 -13.81
CA LYS A 127 6.66 4.88 -13.11
C LYS A 127 6.95 6.05 -14.05
N LYS A 128 7.82 5.82 -15.04
CA LYS A 128 8.15 6.86 -16.04
C LYS A 128 6.92 7.26 -16.85
N LYS A 129 6.11 6.29 -17.27
CA LYS A 129 4.85 6.53 -17.98
C LYS A 129 3.88 7.32 -17.12
N LEU A 130 3.66 6.91 -15.86
CA LEU A 130 2.81 7.65 -14.91
C LEU A 130 3.20 9.14 -14.86
N ILE A 131 4.47 9.46 -14.57
CA ILE A 131 4.92 10.85 -14.46
C ILE A 131 4.76 11.61 -15.79
N LYS A 132 5.17 11.00 -16.90
CA LYS A 132 5.02 11.59 -18.24
C LYS A 132 3.56 11.96 -18.51
N ASP A 133 2.65 11.04 -18.21
CA ASP A 133 1.22 11.16 -18.53
C ASP A 133 0.49 12.16 -17.63
N ILE A 134 0.83 12.25 -16.34
CA ILE A 134 0.12 13.15 -15.40
C ILE A 134 0.71 14.57 -15.34
N SER A 135 2.00 14.73 -15.62
CA SER A 135 2.70 16.01 -15.43
C SER A 135 2.11 17.22 -16.17
N PRO A 136 1.48 17.07 -17.36
CA PRO A 136 0.82 18.20 -18.03
C PRO A 136 -0.47 18.68 -17.32
N TYR A 137 -1.05 17.83 -16.48
CA TYR A 137 -2.39 18.02 -15.91
C TYR A 137 -2.39 18.15 -14.38
N VAL A 138 -1.34 17.66 -13.72
CA VAL A 138 -1.17 17.67 -12.27
C VAL A 138 0.20 18.27 -11.98
N ALA A 139 0.26 19.56 -11.68
CA ALA A 139 1.54 20.22 -11.47
C ALA A 139 2.26 19.69 -10.21
N GLU A 140 3.56 19.43 -10.33
CA GLU A 140 4.40 18.98 -9.21
C GLU A 140 4.48 20.04 -8.09
N SER A 141 4.40 21.33 -8.44
CA SER A 141 4.35 22.42 -7.48
C SER A 141 3.15 22.33 -6.53
N ASP A 142 2.03 21.83 -7.02
CA ASP A 142 0.77 21.78 -6.28
C ASP A 142 0.71 20.51 -5.42
N TYR A 143 1.38 19.45 -5.87
CA TYR A 143 1.35 18.13 -5.24
C TYR A 143 2.73 17.48 -5.06
N PRO A 144 3.69 18.16 -4.40
CA PRO A 144 5.09 17.69 -4.33
C PRO A 144 5.23 16.34 -3.60
N GLU A 145 4.42 16.08 -2.57
CA GLU A 145 4.49 14.79 -1.87
C GLU A 145 4.02 13.63 -2.76
N TYR A 146 3.10 13.86 -3.70
CA TYR A 146 2.62 12.80 -4.59
C TYR A 146 3.76 12.35 -5.52
N TYR A 147 4.44 13.29 -6.16
CA TYR A 147 5.61 13.01 -7.00
C TYR A 147 6.74 12.35 -6.19
N LEU A 148 7.02 12.86 -4.99
CA LEU A 148 7.98 12.24 -4.09
C LEU A 148 7.59 10.81 -3.70
N THR A 149 6.31 10.54 -3.51
CA THR A 149 5.77 9.21 -3.20
C THR A 149 5.96 8.26 -4.38
N ILE A 150 5.74 8.71 -5.61
CA ILE A 150 6.00 7.92 -6.82
C ILE A 150 7.47 7.51 -6.89
N ASP A 151 8.41 8.42 -6.58
CA ASP A 151 9.85 8.10 -6.55
C ASP A 151 10.23 7.15 -5.41
N ARG A 152 9.67 7.37 -4.21
CA ARG A 152 9.85 6.46 -3.07
C ARG A 152 9.34 5.06 -3.37
N CYS A 153 8.26 4.93 -4.14
CA CYS A 153 7.70 3.65 -4.55
C CYS A 153 8.72 2.79 -5.28
N VAL A 154 9.49 3.36 -6.22
CA VAL A 154 10.59 2.67 -6.91
C VAL A 154 11.70 2.25 -5.94
N SER A 155 12.04 3.14 -5.00
CA SER A 155 13.08 2.86 -4.01
C SER A 155 12.71 1.69 -3.10
N TYR A 156 11.48 1.64 -2.61
CA TYR A 156 11.01 0.53 -1.77
C TYR A 156 10.79 -0.75 -2.56
N TYR A 157 10.29 -0.65 -3.79
CA TYR A 157 10.20 -1.79 -4.71
C TYR A 157 11.57 -2.46 -4.92
N LYS A 158 12.62 -1.69 -5.20
CA LYS A 158 13.99 -2.22 -5.35
C LYS A 158 14.48 -2.92 -4.08
N LYS A 159 14.26 -2.33 -2.91
CA LYS A 159 14.61 -2.94 -1.61
C LYS A 159 13.87 -4.27 -1.39
N LEU A 160 12.57 -4.32 -1.72
CA LEU A 160 11.79 -5.55 -1.65
C LEU A 160 12.33 -6.62 -2.60
N CYS A 161 12.72 -6.25 -3.82
CA CYS A 161 13.38 -7.17 -4.75
C CYS A 161 14.70 -7.71 -4.17
N GLU A 162 15.57 -6.84 -3.65
CA GLU A 162 16.85 -7.25 -3.07
C GLU A 162 16.67 -8.31 -1.98
N ILE A 163 15.70 -8.10 -1.09
CA ILE A 163 15.39 -9.04 0.01
C ILE A 163 14.82 -10.37 -0.51
N VAL A 164 13.94 -10.31 -1.50
CA VAL A 164 13.37 -11.52 -2.10
C VAL A 164 14.47 -12.33 -2.81
N HIS A 165 15.48 -11.66 -3.37
CA HIS A 165 16.57 -12.27 -4.13
C HIS A 165 17.86 -12.51 -3.32
N SER A 166 17.93 -12.10 -2.04
CA SER A 166 19.14 -12.23 -1.20
C SER A 166 19.43 -13.65 -0.69
N THR A 167 18.83 -14.68 -1.29
CA THR A 167 19.34 -16.06 -1.13
C THR A 167 20.73 -16.14 -1.73
N GLY A 168 21.70 -16.42 -0.87
CA GLY A 168 23.13 -16.23 -1.10
C GLY A 168 23.65 -16.75 -2.44
N SER A 169 24.55 -15.97 -3.02
CA SER A 169 25.65 -16.39 -3.91
C SER A 169 25.50 -17.75 -4.58
N ALA A 170 24.97 -17.82 -5.81
CA ALA A 170 25.25 -18.87 -6.81
C ALA A 170 25.46 -20.32 -6.30
N ILE A 171 24.72 -20.79 -5.28
CA ILE A 171 24.73 -22.20 -4.88
C ILE A 171 23.68 -22.90 -5.77
N PRO A 172 24.01 -24.02 -6.43
CA PRO A 172 23.04 -24.81 -7.16
C PRO A 172 21.86 -25.14 -6.24
N ILE A 173 20.67 -24.70 -6.61
CA ILE A 173 19.47 -24.87 -5.79
C ILE A 173 19.13 -26.37 -5.75
N ASN A 174 19.61 -27.06 -4.72
CA ASN A 174 19.10 -28.37 -4.35
C ASN A 174 17.76 -28.17 -3.62
N ILE A 175 16.71 -28.87 -4.07
CA ILE A 175 15.35 -28.78 -3.51
C ILE A 175 15.36 -28.96 -1.99
N SER A 176 16.11 -29.94 -1.47
CA SER A 176 16.19 -30.21 -0.03
C SER A 176 16.87 -29.08 0.74
N TYR A 177 17.88 -28.44 0.13
CA TYR A 177 18.59 -27.30 0.72
C TYR A 177 17.74 -26.03 0.71
N PHE A 178 16.97 -25.81 -0.35
CA PHE A 178 16.01 -24.71 -0.44
C PHE A 178 14.93 -24.81 0.66
N TYR A 179 14.34 -26.00 0.85
CA TYR A 179 13.35 -26.21 1.92
C TYR A 179 13.95 -26.17 3.32
N ALA A 180 15.19 -26.65 3.53
CA ALA A 180 15.88 -26.52 4.82
C ALA A 180 16.16 -25.04 5.17
N ASN A 181 16.58 -24.24 4.20
CA ASN A 181 16.87 -22.81 4.39
C ASN A 181 15.62 -21.92 4.49
N LEU A 182 14.44 -22.40 4.10
CA LEU A 182 13.20 -21.68 4.36
C LEU A 182 12.91 -21.58 5.88
N ASN A 183 13.43 -22.53 6.68
CA ASN A 183 13.29 -22.56 8.13
C ASN A 183 14.45 -21.88 8.89
N GLU A 184 15.65 -21.78 8.31
CA GLU A 184 16.79 -21.14 8.98
C GLU A 184 16.75 -19.62 8.81
N ASN A 185 16.50 -18.90 9.92
CA ASN A 185 16.77 -17.48 10.16
C ASN A 185 16.96 -16.59 8.89
N THR A 186 15.91 -16.49 8.08
CA THR A 186 15.78 -15.55 6.95
C THR A 186 15.51 -14.11 7.44
N LEU A 187 16.09 -13.76 8.59
CA LEU A 187 15.93 -12.48 9.25
C LEU A 187 16.79 -11.45 8.54
N ILE A 188 16.17 -10.71 7.62
CA ILE A 188 16.34 -9.26 7.65
C ILE A 188 16.25 -8.85 9.13
N ASN A 189 17.15 -7.96 9.59
CA ASN A 189 17.01 -7.32 10.89
C ASN A 189 15.52 -6.96 11.11
N LYS A 190 14.90 -7.52 12.14
CA LYS A 190 13.47 -7.42 12.45
C LYS A 190 12.92 -6.01 12.31
N GLU A 191 13.69 -5.01 12.75
CA GLU A 191 13.35 -3.60 12.63
C GLU A 191 13.31 -3.14 11.17
N LYS A 192 14.37 -3.43 10.40
CA LYS A 192 14.44 -3.13 8.96
C LYS A 192 13.30 -3.81 8.17
N PHE A 193 12.88 -5.00 8.58
CA PHE A 193 11.74 -5.70 7.99
C PHE A 193 10.45 -4.89 8.17
N PHE A 194 10.11 -4.54 9.42
CA PHE A 194 8.87 -3.82 9.71
C PHE A 194 8.86 -2.41 9.15
N ASP A 195 10.02 -1.75 9.12
CA ASP A 195 10.19 -0.45 8.47
C ASP A 195 9.92 -0.53 6.98
N LEU A 196 10.55 -1.48 6.28
CA LEU A 196 10.32 -1.65 4.84
C LEU A 196 8.86 -1.98 4.54
N TYR A 197 8.25 -2.87 5.32
CA TYR A 197 6.84 -3.22 5.17
C TYR A 197 5.95 -1.99 5.37
N SER A 198 6.16 -1.26 6.47
CA SER A 198 5.38 -0.09 6.82
C SER A 198 5.53 1.03 5.79
N PHE A 199 6.74 1.32 5.32
CA PHE A 199 6.98 2.36 4.33
C PHE A 199 6.41 2.01 2.95
N SER A 200 6.50 0.75 2.55
CA SER A 200 5.88 0.26 1.30
C SER A 200 4.37 0.45 1.37
N LEU A 201 3.75 0.08 2.49
CA LEU A 201 2.31 0.24 2.67
C LEU A 201 1.88 1.72 2.78
N ASP A 202 2.68 2.57 3.43
CA ASP A 202 2.47 4.03 3.50
C ASP A 202 2.51 4.67 2.10
N THR A 203 3.44 4.20 1.26
CA THR A 203 3.57 4.65 -0.13
C THR A 203 2.33 4.29 -0.93
N LEU A 204 1.89 3.02 -0.85
CA LEU A 204 0.69 2.59 -1.55
C LEU A 204 -0.55 3.34 -1.07
N PHE A 205 -0.72 3.48 0.25
CA PHE A 205 -1.82 4.27 0.82
C PHE A 205 -1.81 5.70 0.29
N THR A 206 -0.64 6.34 0.22
CA THR A 206 -0.53 7.73 -0.25
C THR A 206 -0.91 7.86 -1.72
N LEU A 207 -0.48 6.92 -2.57
CA LEU A 207 -0.86 6.89 -3.98
C LEU A 207 -2.38 6.74 -4.15
N LEU A 208 -2.99 5.80 -3.41
CA LEU A 208 -4.44 5.58 -3.44
C LEU A 208 -5.21 6.79 -2.90
N TYR A 209 -4.78 7.35 -1.79
CA TYR A 209 -5.42 8.52 -1.20
C TYR A 209 -5.38 9.73 -2.14
N PHE A 210 -4.25 9.95 -2.82
CA PHE A 210 -4.13 10.99 -3.84
C PHE A 210 -5.02 10.73 -5.05
N LEU A 211 -5.12 9.48 -5.50
CA LEU A 211 -6.01 9.12 -6.60
C LEU A 211 -7.48 9.48 -6.29
N LEU A 212 -7.86 9.43 -5.02
CA LEU A 212 -9.21 9.79 -4.55
C LEU A 212 -9.42 11.30 -4.37
N ARG A 213 -8.41 12.15 -4.62
CA ARG A 213 -8.41 13.59 -4.28
C ARG A 213 -9.69 14.34 -4.66
N LEU A 214 -10.21 14.11 -5.86
CA LEU A 214 -11.40 14.79 -6.37
C LEU A 214 -12.67 14.39 -5.62
N ARG A 215 -12.78 13.13 -5.19
CA ARG A 215 -13.92 12.67 -4.39
C ARG A 215 -13.79 13.07 -2.93
N LEU A 216 -12.58 12.94 -2.37
CA LEU A 216 -12.32 13.32 -0.98
C LEU A 216 -12.45 14.82 -0.75
N LYS A 217 -12.27 15.66 -1.77
CA LYS A 217 -12.53 17.11 -1.69
C LYS A 217 -13.97 17.41 -1.26
N GLU A 218 -14.94 16.63 -1.72
CA GLU A 218 -16.37 16.81 -1.44
C GLU A 218 -16.84 16.17 -0.12
N TRP A 219 -15.98 15.40 0.57
CA TRP A 219 -16.34 14.71 1.81
C TRP A 219 -16.50 15.62 3.02
N ASP A 220 -17.10 15.13 4.10
CA ASP A 220 -17.03 15.83 5.38
C ASP A 220 -15.59 15.80 5.93
N THR A 221 -15.06 16.97 6.30
CA THR A 221 -13.68 17.12 6.77
C THR A 221 -13.46 16.43 8.12
N TYR A 222 -14.45 16.42 9.02
CA TYR A 222 -14.34 15.74 10.31
C TYR A 222 -14.34 14.23 10.13
N GLU A 223 -15.19 13.69 9.25
CA GLU A 223 -15.19 12.26 8.92
C GLU A 223 -13.83 11.82 8.34
N LEU A 224 -13.29 12.60 7.40
CA LEU A 224 -11.99 12.30 6.79
C LEU A 224 -10.85 12.38 7.82
N LYS A 225 -10.90 13.39 8.70
CA LYS A 225 -9.95 13.54 9.81
C LYS A 225 -9.99 12.34 10.76
N ASP A 226 -11.18 11.88 11.13
CA ASP A 226 -11.36 10.72 12.01
C ASP A 226 -10.82 9.43 11.37
N ILE A 227 -11.00 9.25 10.05
CA ILE A 227 -10.42 8.12 9.31
C ILE A 227 -8.88 8.19 9.31
N LEU A 228 -8.30 9.36 9.02
CA LEU A 228 -6.85 9.56 8.97
C LEU A 228 -6.19 9.39 10.36
N ASN A 229 -6.87 9.80 11.42
CA ASN A 229 -6.43 9.63 12.81
C ASN A 229 -6.35 8.16 13.25
N VAL A 230 -6.92 7.22 12.49
CA VAL A 230 -6.64 5.79 12.69
C VAL A 230 -5.16 5.47 12.42
N LEU A 231 -4.57 6.12 11.40
CA LEU A 231 -3.21 5.88 10.90
C LEU A 231 -2.17 6.76 11.57
N TYR A 232 -2.49 8.05 11.70
CA TYR A 232 -1.52 9.10 11.96
C TYR A 232 -1.84 9.91 13.20
N ARG A 233 -0.85 10.67 13.65
CA ARG A 233 -1.04 11.75 14.62
C ARG A 233 -1.52 13.00 13.88
N ASP A 234 -2.02 13.97 14.64
CA ASP A 234 -2.67 15.18 14.12
C ASP A 234 -1.84 15.90 13.06
N ASP A 235 -0.51 16.02 13.24
CA ASP A 235 0.39 16.68 12.30
C ASP A 235 0.37 16.06 10.89
N LYS A 236 0.49 14.74 10.82
CA LYS A 236 0.45 14.02 9.54
C LYS A 236 -0.98 13.92 9.02
N THR A 237 -2.00 13.86 9.88
CA THR A 237 -3.41 13.94 9.47
C THR A 237 -3.70 15.26 8.74
N GLU A 238 -3.32 16.41 9.31
CA GLU A 238 -3.51 17.73 8.68
C GLU A 238 -2.80 17.80 7.32
N LYS A 239 -1.61 17.19 7.19
CA LYS A 239 -0.92 17.10 5.90
C LYS A 239 -1.76 16.39 4.82
N TYR A 240 -2.40 15.26 5.14
CA TYR A 240 -3.26 14.55 4.17
C TYR A 240 -4.60 15.25 3.94
N LEU A 241 -5.15 15.95 4.93
CA LEU A 241 -6.33 16.79 4.71
C LEU A 241 -6.02 17.90 3.72
N ASN A 242 -4.87 18.58 3.88
CA ASN A 242 -4.42 19.62 2.97
C ASN A 242 -4.15 19.12 1.54
N PHE A 243 -3.98 17.82 1.30
CA PHE A 243 -3.87 17.30 -0.07
C PHE A 243 -5.18 17.35 -0.86
N VAL A 244 -6.33 17.38 -0.17
CA VAL A 244 -7.64 17.24 -0.81
C VAL A 244 -8.62 18.36 -0.45
N LYS A 245 -8.40 19.10 0.63
CA LYS A 245 -9.32 20.13 1.16
C LYS A 245 -8.94 21.59 0.86
N ILE A 246 -7.91 21.82 0.03
CA ILE A 246 -7.50 23.18 -0.38
C ILE A 246 -8.68 23.99 -0.93
#